data_AF-A0A5K1D8Z2-F1
#
_entry.id   AF-A0A5K1D8Z2-F1
#
_cell.length_a   1.000
_cell.length_b   1.000
_cell.length_c   1.000
_cell.angle_alpha   90.00
_cell.angle_beta   90.00
_cell.angle_gamma   90.00
#
_symmetry.space_group_name_H-M   'P 1'
#
loop_
_entity.id
_entity.type
_entity.pdbx_description
1 polymer ?
#
loop_
_entity_poly.entity_id
_entity_poly.type
_entity_poly.pdbx_seq_one_letter_code
_entity_poly.pdbx_strand_id
1 'polypeptide(L)' 'QLLGSPDDSDLGFLRSDNARRYVKRLPQFPKQPFSVKFPNASPAALDLAEKMLVFDPSKRIT' A
#
# COMPACT_ATOMS: atom_id res chain seq x y z
N GLN A 1 -6.22 6.41 6.66
CA GLN A 1 -5.56 5.53 5.67
C GLN A 1 -4.39 4.81 6.33
N LEU A 2 -3.88 3.72 5.74
CA LEU A 2 -2.73 2.98 6.28
C LEU A 2 -1.60 2.89 5.24
N LEU A 3 -1.91 2.44 4.02
CA LEU A 3 -0.92 2.29 2.94
C LEU A 3 -0.66 3.56 2.12
N GLY A 4 -1.45 4.62 2.33
CA GLY A 4 -1.45 5.81 1.48
C GLY A 4 -2.18 5.57 0.16
N SER A 5 -1.89 6.40 -0.83
CA SER A 5 -2.40 6.27 -2.19
C SER A 5 -1.37 5.58 -3.09
N PRO A 6 -1.80 4.64 -3.95
CA PRO A 6 -0.91 3.94 -4.87
C PRO A 6 -0.39 4.88 -5.96
N ASP A 7 0.86 4.66 -6.38
CA ASP A 7 1.42 5.35 -7.55
C ASP A 7 1.04 4.63 -8.87
N ASP A 8 1.45 5.20 -10.00
CA ASP A 8 1.17 4.61 -11.31
C ASP A 8 1.82 3.24 -11.51
N SER A 9 2.96 2.99 -10.85
CA SER A 9 3.64 1.69 -10.89
C SER A 9 2.87 0.61 -10.12
N ASP A 10 2.25 0.99 -9.00
CA ASP A 10 1.44 0.13 -8.15
C ASP A 10 0.11 -0.25 -8.79
N LEU A 11 -0.37 0.52 -9.77
CA LEU A 11 -1.60 0.22 -10.52
C LEU A 11 -1.37 -0.57 -11.81
N GLY A 12 -0.11 -0.96 -12.08
CA GLY A 12 0.26 -1.72 -13.28
C GLY A 12 -0.47 -3.07 -13.38
N PHE A 13 -0.79 -3.70 -12.25
CA PHE A 13 -1.53 -4.98 -12.22
C PHE A 13 -3.01 -4.84 -12.60
N LEU A 14 -3.59 -3.63 -12.55
CA LEU A 14 -4.97 -3.39 -12.94
C LEU A 14 -5.10 -3.41 -14.47
N ARG A 15 -5.80 -4.44 -14.98
CA ARG A 15 -6.09 -4.61 -16.42
C ARG A 15 -7.24 -3.74 -16.93
N SER A 16 -8.03 -3.16 -16.03
CA SER A 16 -9.18 -2.32 -16.38
C SER A 16 -8.81 -0.84 -16.28
N ASP A 17 -8.90 -0.13 -17.41
CA ASP A 17 -8.67 1.30 -17.46
C ASP A 17 -9.67 2.08 -16.60
N ASN A 18 -10.92 1.59 -16.51
CA ASN A 18 -11.94 2.18 -15.65
C ASN A 18 -11.55 2.05 -14.17
N ALA A 19 -11.04 0.89 -13.76
CA ALA A 19 -10.55 0.69 -12.39
C ALA A 19 -9.36 1.60 -12.09
N ARG A 20 -8.39 1.71 -13.02
CA ARG A 20 -7.24 2.60 -12.88
C ARG A 20 -7.67 4.07 -12.75
N ARG A 21 -8.58 4.55 -13.61
CA ARG A 21 -9.13 5.91 -13.55
C ARG A 21 -9.94 6.16 -12.28
N TYR A 22 -10.64 5.15 -11.77
CA TYR A 22 -11.37 5.26 -10.51
C TYR A 22 -10.42 5.49 -9.33
N VAL A 23 -9.39 4.64 -9.19
CA VAL A 23 -8.40 4.75 -8.10
C VAL A 23 -7.66 6.09 -8.15
N LYS A 24 -7.27 6.56 -9.35
CA LYS A 24 -6.62 7.87 -9.52
C LYS A 24 -7.48 9.07 -9.09
N ARG A 25 -8.82 8.94 -9.11
CA ARG A 25 -9.74 10.01 -8.70
C ARG A 25 -10.03 10.02 -7.20
N LEU A 26 -9.61 8.99 -6.47
CA LEU A 26 -9.74 8.98 -5.02
C LEU A 26 -8.83 10.05 -4.41
N PRO A 27 -9.22 10.66 -3.28
CA PRO A 27 -8.37 11.62 -2.60
C PRO A 27 -7.01 10.98 -2.26
N GLN A 28 -5.95 11.76 -2.43
CA GLN A 28 -4.58 11.29 -2.23
C GLN A 28 -4.18 11.39 -0.76
N PHE A 29 -3.56 10.34 -0.23
CA PHE A 29 -3.11 10.29 1.15
C PHE A 29 -1.66 9.82 1.26
N PRO A 30 -0.85 10.44 2.12
CA PRO A 30 0.50 9.97 2.36
C PRO A 30 0.47 8.60 3.07
N LYS A 31 1.44 7.73 2.76
CA LYS A 31 1.66 6.50 3.51
C LYS A 31 2.00 6.86 4.96
N GLN A 32 1.38 6.17 5.92
CA GLN A 32 1.72 6.29 7.33
C GLN A 32 2.62 5.12 7.74
N PRO A 33 3.78 5.35 8.38
CA PRO A 33 4.60 4.27 8.89
C PRO A 33 3.83 3.43 9.91
N PHE A 34 3.96 2.11 9.86
CA PHE A 34 3.21 1.25 10.76
C PHE A 34 3.66 1.41 12.21
N SER A 35 4.91 1.80 12.43
CA SER A 35 5.45 2.16 13.74
C SER A 35 4.68 3.29 14.44
N VAL A 36 4.18 4.27 13.69
CA VAL A 36 3.37 5.37 14.25
C VAL A 36 2.00 4.87 14.70
N LYS A 37 1.43 3.91 13.96
CA LYS A 37 0.09 3.37 14.22
C LYS A 37 0.08 2.27 15.27
N PHE A 38 1.16 1.50 15.34
CA PHE A 38 1.33 0.34 16.21
C PHE A 38 2.62 0.49 17.04
N PRO A 39 2.70 1.48 17.95
CA PRO A 39 3.94 1.79 18.67
C PRO A 39 4.43 0.66 19.59
N ASN A 40 3.53 -0.24 19.99
CA ASN A 40 3.84 -1.36 20.88
C ASN A 40 4.14 -2.68 20.14
N ALA A 41 4.11 -2.67 18.80
CA ALA A 41 4.40 -3.87 18.03
C ALA A 41 5.92 -4.06 17.88
N SER A 42 6.35 -5.32 17.73
CA SER A 42 7.77 -5.59 17.51
C SER A 42 8.23 -5.04 16.15
N PRO A 43 9.44 -4.47 16.04
CA PRO A 43 9.95 -3.96 14.76
C PRO A 43 9.93 -5.01 13.64
N ALA A 44 10.21 -6.28 13.97
CA ALA A 44 10.16 -7.38 13.02
C ALA A 44 8.74 -7.70 12.52
N ALA A 45 7.72 -7.61 13.40
CA ALA A 45 6.33 -7.79 12.98
C ALA A 45 5.87 -6.64 12.07
N LEU A 46 6.32 -5.41 12.36
CA LEU A 46 6.02 -4.24 11.53
C LEU A 46 6.68 -4.35 10.15
N ASP A 47 7.96 -4.72 10.09
CA ASP A 47 8.68 -4.92 8.83
C ASP A 47 8.00 -6.01 7.96
N LEU A 48 7.62 -7.14 8.57
CA LEU A 48 6.90 -8.19 7.88
C LEU A 48 5.55 -7.68 7.34
N ALA A 49 4.78 -6.97 8.17
CA ALA A 49 3.49 -6.42 7.78
C ALA A 49 3.62 -5.40 6.65
N GLU A 50 4.66 -4.55 6.65
CA GLU A 50 4.92 -3.60 5.57
C GLU A 50 5.24 -4.30 4.24
N LYS A 51 5.96 -5.43 4.29
CA LYS A 51 6.29 -6.24 3.10
C LYS A 51 5.12 -7.10 2.60
N MET A 52 4.17 -7.44 3.48
CA MET A 52 2.96 -8.18 3.13
C MET A 52 1.86 -7.26 2.57
N LEU A 53 1.70 -6.07 3.14
CA LEU A 53 0.63 -5.14 2.81
C LEU A 53 1.09 -4.10 1.78
N VAL A 54 1.31 -4.55 0.56
CA VAL A 54 1.63 -3.70 -0.60
C VAL A 54 0.49 -3.73 -1.63
N PHE A 55 0.34 -2.65 -2.40
CA PHE A 55 -0.71 -2.51 -3.42
C PHE A 55 -0.53 -3.49 -4.58
N ASP A 56 0.69 -3.53 -5.12
CA ASP A 56 1.02 -4.46 -6.19
C ASP A 56 1.27 -5.85 -5.61
N PRO A 57 0.44 -6.86 -5.92
CA PRO A 57 0.62 -8.21 -5.40
C PRO A 57 1.94 -8.85 -5.82
N SER A 58 2.55 -8.41 -6.94
CA SER A 58 3.85 -8.92 -7.40
C SER A 58 5.03 -8.43 -6.57
N LYS A 59 4.86 -7.32 -5.83
CA LYS A 59 5.88 -6.75 -4.92
C LYS A 59 5.78 -7.32 -3.50
N ARG A 60 4.83 -8.23 -3.23
CA ARG A 60 4.58 -8.79 -1.90
C ARG A 60 5.65 -9.84 -1.55
N ILE A 61 6.08 -9.86 -0.29
CA ILE A 61 6.97 -10.92 0.22
C ILE A 61 6.34 -12.32 0.11
N THR A 62 7.16 -13.31 -0.25
CA THR A 62 6.82 -14.74 -0.36
C THR A 62 7.80 -15.60 0.41
#